data_AF-A0A177C759-F1
#
_entry.id   AF-A0A177C759-F1
#
_cell.length_a   1.000
_cell.length_b   1.000
_cell.length_c   1.000
_cell.angle_alpha   90.00
_cell.angle_beta   90.00
_cell.angle_gamma   90.00
#
_symmetry.space_group_name_H-M   'P 1'
#
loop_
_entity.id
_entity.type
_entity.pdbx_description
1 polymer ?
#
loop_
_entity_poly.entity_id
_entity_poly.type
_entity_poly.pdbx_seq_one_letter_code
_entity_poly.pdbx_strand_id
1 'polypeptide(L)'
;MGGFSQDSPKSGMELSILGSLLYHAKRHPYHILAVKTFLELVGARDSLFNNVMRQGPNNYTMNALQFTILYTMDAATISTGTELLAVLLQTFNHPRNHLACQDGPRRLSLLHLAVKHGNYAALDILLAEPGMNADMRNVKNLTALDLCLTRWQDSIRDGSDDYRLALKAGISEAAARAGWEATTEGLIECMERRGASRYGNIKTVFKRLSHFEMMWIRISGEGRIQRDGFDPTGIQSDVFSSAEKNDTARAIANLEVGDCLFFSR
;
A
#
# COMPACT_ATOMS: atom_id res chain seq x y z
N MET A 1 21.56 -23.56 0.99
CA MET A 1 21.85 -22.24 0.40
C MET A 1 21.17 -22.18 -0.96
N GLY A 2 20.04 -21.48 -1.06
CA GLY A 2 19.36 -21.31 -2.35
C GLY A 2 20.17 -20.35 -3.22
N GLY A 3 20.50 -20.75 -4.45
CA GLY A 3 21.17 -19.88 -5.41
C GLY A 3 20.26 -18.71 -5.76
N PHE A 4 20.67 -17.49 -5.42
CA PHE A 4 20.02 -16.28 -5.92
C PHE A 4 20.23 -16.24 -7.44
N SER A 5 19.18 -16.55 -8.21
CA SER A 5 19.18 -16.35 -9.65
C SER A 5 19.57 -14.90 -9.94
N GLN A 6 20.63 -14.72 -10.74
CA GLN A 6 21.01 -13.42 -11.29
C GLN A 6 19.98 -13.01 -12.34
N ASP A 7 18.76 -12.69 -11.90
CA ASP A 7 17.75 -12.12 -12.76
C ASP A 7 18.24 -10.73 -13.19
N SER A 8 18.78 -10.67 -14.40
CA SER A 8 18.99 -9.42 -15.10
C SER A 8 17.66 -8.67 -15.21
N PRO A 9 17.67 -7.33 -15.35
CA PRO A 9 16.45 -6.58 -15.61
C PRO A 9 15.68 -7.25 -16.75
N LYS A 10 14.36 -7.40 -16.59
CA LYS A 10 13.50 -7.98 -17.63
C LYS A 10 13.78 -7.27 -18.96
N SER A 11 13.87 -8.01 -20.06
CA SER A 11 14.13 -7.42 -21.38
C SER A 11 13.15 -6.27 -21.66
N GLY A 12 13.68 -5.12 -22.08
CA GLY A 12 12.90 -3.89 -22.34
C GLY A 12 12.76 -2.93 -21.14
N MET A 13 13.44 -3.18 -20.03
CA MET A 13 13.61 -2.22 -18.94
C MET A 13 14.87 -1.38 -19.14
N GLU A 14 14.71 -0.07 -19.23
CA GLU A 14 15.82 0.89 -19.24
C GLU A 14 15.93 1.54 -17.87
N LEU A 15 17.11 1.46 -17.26
CA LEU A 15 17.41 2.09 -15.98
C LEU A 15 18.38 3.25 -16.19
N SER A 16 18.07 4.39 -15.58
CA SER A 16 19.06 5.47 -15.42
C SER A 16 20.20 5.01 -14.49
N ILE A 17 21.27 5.80 -14.39
CA ILE A 17 22.36 5.53 -13.43
C ILE A 17 21.82 5.40 -12.00
N LEU A 18 20.96 6.33 -11.57
CA LEU A 18 20.32 6.27 -10.25
C LEU A 18 19.40 5.04 -10.13
N GLY A 19 18.62 4.73 -11.17
CA GLY A 19 17.76 3.56 -11.19
C GLY A 19 18.52 2.25 -11.02
N SER A 20 19.67 2.11 -11.69
CA SER A 20 20.57 0.97 -11.54
C SER A 20 21.14 0.88 -10.13
N LEU A 21 21.59 2.00 -9.55
CA LEU A 21 22.08 2.03 -8.17
C LEU A 21 21.00 1.64 -7.17
N LEU A 22 19.78 2.17 -7.31
CA LEU A 22 18.63 1.81 -6.48
C LEU A 22 18.28 0.31 -6.63
N TYR A 23 18.29 -0.21 -7.85
CA TYR A 23 18.04 -1.63 -8.13
C TYR A 23 19.07 -2.53 -7.42
N HIS A 24 20.35 -2.19 -7.50
CA HIS A 24 21.40 -2.93 -6.81
C HIS A 24 21.31 -2.81 -5.29
N ALA A 25 21.09 -1.60 -4.76
CA ALA A 25 20.93 -1.38 -3.33
C ALA A 25 19.78 -2.19 -2.74
N LYS A 26 18.66 -2.33 -3.47
CA LYS A 26 17.54 -3.18 -3.04
C LYS A 26 17.90 -4.65 -2.89
N ARG A 27 18.76 -5.19 -3.75
CA ARG A 27 19.18 -6.61 -3.70
C ARG A 27 20.32 -6.83 -2.72
N HIS A 28 21.10 -5.78 -2.47
CA HIS A 28 22.35 -5.82 -1.73
C HIS A 28 22.42 -4.56 -0.85
N PRO A 29 21.90 -4.62 0.39
CA PRO A 29 21.76 -3.46 1.26
C PRO A 29 23.06 -2.66 1.50
N TYR A 30 24.23 -3.31 1.41
CA TYR A 30 25.53 -2.63 1.51
C TYR A 30 25.77 -1.59 0.39
N HIS A 31 25.03 -1.63 -0.72
CA HIS A 31 25.09 -0.61 -1.78
C HIS A 31 24.27 0.66 -1.47
N ILE A 32 23.52 0.73 -0.37
CA ILE A 32 22.85 1.98 0.06
C ILE A 32 23.89 3.11 0.22
N LEU A 33 25.09 2.80 0.74
CA LEU A 33 26.17 3.78 0.86
C LEU A 33 26.57 4.35 -0.50
N ALA A 34 26.63 3.51 -1.54
CA ALA A 34 26.95 3.96 -2.90
C ALA A 34 25.86 4.89 -3.47
N VAL A 35 24.59 4.63 -3.18
CA VAL A 35 23.48 5.55 -3.53
C VAL A 35 23.68 6.89 -2.83
N LYS A 36 23.97 6.87 -1.53
CA LYS A 36 24.20 8.10 -0.75
C LYS A 36 25.38 8.92 -1.29
N THR A 37 26.55 8.30 -1.49
CA THR A 37 27.73 8.96 -2.06
C THR A 37 27.44 9.52 -3.45
N PHE A 38 26.71 8.78 -4.29
CA PHE A 38 26.32 9.27 -5.61
C PHE A 38 25.45 10.52 -5.52
N LEU A 39 24.43 10.52 -4.66
CA LEU A 39 23.53 11.66 -4.49
C LEU A 39 24.26 12.88 -3.91
N GLU A 40 25.20 12.69 -3.00
CA GLU A 40 26.07 13.76 -2.47
C GLU A 40 26.95 14.39 -3.55
N LEU A 41 27.50 13.58 -4.48
CA LEU A 41 28.38 14.07 -5.55
C LEU A 41 27.61 14.79 -6.66
N VAL A 42 26.46 14.28 -7.08
CA VAL A 42 25.72 14.84 -8.23
C VAL A 42 24.77 15.97 -7.80
N GLY A 43 24.35 15.96 -6.53
CA GLY A 43 23.41 16.91 -5.95
C GLY A 43 21.94 16.62 -6.27
N ALA A 44 21.07 17.44 -5.69
CA ALA A 44 19.61 17.27 -5.70
C ALA A 44 18.93 17.76 -7.00
N ARG A 45 19.35 17.25 -8.17
CA ARG A 45 18.77 17.66 -9.46
C ARG A 45 17.48 16.88 -9.77
N ASP A 46 16.35 17.56 -9.92
CA ASP A 46 15.04 16.95 -10.22
C ASP A 46 15.06 15.95 -11.39
N SER A 47 15.84 16.25 -12.45
CA SER A 47 15.94 15.41 -13.64
C SER A 47 16.49 14.01 -13.38
N LEU A 48 17.34 13.84 -12.35
CA LEU A 48 17.88 12.54 -11.96
C LEU A 48 16.81 11.61 -11.40
N PHE A 49 15.80 12.18 -10.75
CA PHE A 49 14.81 11.42 -10.02
C PHE A 49 13.50 11.23 -10.80
N ASN A 50 13.24 12.04 -11.83
CA ASN A 50 11.99 12.00 -12.59
C ASN A 50 11.75 10.67 -13.30
N ASN A 51 12.78 10.07 -13.88
CA ASN A 51 12.65 8.90 -14.75
C ASN A 51 13.77 7.89 -14.45
N VAL A 52 13.73 7.26 -13.27
CA VAL A 52 14.76 6.31 -12.90
C VAL A 52 14.64 4.98 -13.65
N MET A 53 13.42 4.65 -14.08
CA MET A 53 13.09 3.46 -14.85
C MET A 53 12.13 3.83 -15.98
N ARG A 54 12.35 3.26 -17.17
CA ARG A 54 11.43 3.25 -18.30
C ARG A 54 11.15 1.82 -18.72
N GLN A 55 9.90 1.49 -19.00
CA GLN A 55 9.51 0.13 -19.39
C GLN A 55 8.74 0.13 -20.72
N GLY A 56 9.37 -0.49 -21.73
CA GLY A 56 8.72 -0.97 -22.95
C GLY A 56 8.02 0.08 -23.82
N PRO A 57 7.19 -0.37 -24.80
CA PRO A 57 6.59 0.47 -25.84
C PRO A 57 5.52 1.45 -25.30
N ASN A 58 5.04 1.23 -24.08
CA ASN A 58 4.03 2.08 -23.45
C ASN A 58 4.62 3.35 -22.81
N ASN A 59 5.95 3.55 -22.89
CA ASN A 59 6.66 4.67 -22.27
C ASN A 59 6.31 4.86 -20.79
N TYR A 60 6.06 3.75 -20.08
CA TYR A 60 5.80 3.82 -18.65
C TYR A 60 7.08 4.24 -17.94
N THR A 61 7.02 5.36 -17.22
CA THR A 61 8.15 5.89 -16.45
C THR A 61 7.85 5.88 -14.97
N MET A 62 8.88 5.68 -14.16
CA MET A 62 8.81 5.78 -12.71
C MET A 62 9.83 6.77 -12.18
N ASN A 63 9.41 7.54 -11.18
CA ASN A 63 10.33 8.38 -10.41
C ASN A 63 11.04 7.56 -9.32
N ALA A 64 12.10 8.13 -8.74
CA ALA A 64 12.92 7.47 -7.73
C ALA A 64 12.13 7.01 -6.50
N LEU A 65 11.20 7.84 -6.01
CA LEU A 65 10.37 7.53 -4.84
C LEU A 65 9.43 6.35 -5.12
N GLN A 66 8.76 6.37 -6.28
CA GLN A 66 7.90 5.27 -6.72
C GLN A 66 8.71 3.97 -6.86
N PHE A 67 9.91 4.04 -7.43
CA PHE A 67 10.79 2.88 -7.59
C PHE A 67 11.20 2.28 -6.24
N THR A 68 11.48 3.12 -5.23
CA THR A 68 11.80 2.64 -3.88
C THR A 68 10.65 1.91 -3.20
N ILE A 69 9.39 2.23 -3.52
CA ILE A 69 8.22 1.57 -2.94
C ILE A 69 7.80 0.31 -3.71
N LEU A 70 7.78 0.35 -5.05
CA LEU A 70 7.16 -0.70 -5.87
C LEU A 70 7.94 -2.03 -5.89
N TYR A 71 9.27 -1.95 -5.81
CA TYR A 71 10.17 -3.11 -5.87
C TYR A 71 10.46 -3.69 -4.47
N THR A 72 9.44 -3.99 -3.69
CA THR A 72 9.59 -4.66 -2.38
C THR A 72 8.71 -5.91 -2.38
N MET A 73 9.26 -7.01 -2.90
CA MET A 73 8.52 -8.29 -3.05
C MET A 73 8.75 -9.23 -1.86
N ASP A 74 9.72 -8.94 -1.01
CA ASP A 74 9.98 -9.71 0.20
C ASP A 74 10.17 -8.78 1.41
N ALA A 75 10.06 -9.33 2.61
CA ALA A 75 10.21 -8.56 3.85
C ALA A 75 11.59 -7.90 3.98
N ALA A 76 12.65 -8.51 3.39
CA ALA A 76 14.01 -8.00 3.45
C ALA A 76 14.23 -6.77 2.55
N THR A 77 13.52 -6.69 1.43
CA THR A 77 13.55 -5.58 0.49
C THR A 77 12.67 -4.43 0.94
N ILE A 78 11.66 -4.68 1.79
CA ILE A 78 10.83 -3.62 2.40
C ILE A 78 11.68 -2.68 3.26
N SER A 79 12.52 -3.20 4.16
CA SER A 79 13.38 -2.37 5.02
C SER A 79 14.39 -1.58 4.19
N THR A 80 15.05 -2.24 3.25
CA THR A 80 16.01 -1.64 2.32
C THR A 80 15.37 -0.55 1.45
N GLY A 81 14.17 -0.79 0.92
CA GLY A 81 13.41 0.19 0.15
C GLY A 81 12.98 1.39 0.99
N THR A 82 12.63 1.16 2.25
CA THR A 82 12.29 2.22 3.22
C THR A 82 13.50 3.08 3.56
N GLU A 83 14.66 2.46 3.78
CA GLU A 83 15.91 3.18 4.03
C GLU A 83 16.32 4.02 2.82
N LEU A 84 16.24 3.45 1.60
CA LEU A 84 16.49 4.20 0.37
C LEU A 84 15.50 5.36 0.21
N LEU A 85 14.23 5.15 0.54
CA LEU A 85 13.22 6.22 0.52
C LEU A 85 13.62 7.36 1.45
N ALA A 86 14.08 7.06 2.66
CA ALA A 86 14.56 8.06 3.62
C ALA A 86 15.78 8.83 3.07
N VAL A 87 16.77 8.12 2.50
CA VAL A 87 17.96 8.73 1.88
C VAL A 87 17.57 9.66 0.74
N LEU A 88 16.64 9.24 -0.12
CA LEU A 88 16.15 10.07 -1.22
C LEU A 88 15.48 11.33 -0.68
N LEU A 89 14.52 11.20 0.24
CA LEU A 89 13.80 12.34 0.82
C LEU A 89 14.74 13.34 1.52
N GLN A 90 15.76 12.87 2.22
CA GLN A 90 16.76 13.72 2.89
C GLN A 90 17.63 14.50 1.90
N THR A 91 17.89 13.93 0.72
CA THR A 91 18.76 14.55 -0.28
C THR A 91 17.98 15.43 -1.27
N PHE A 92 16.66 15.31 -1.29
CA PHE A 92 15.81 16.06 -2.20
C PHE A 92 15.50 17.46 -1.68
N ASN A 93 15.87 18.50 -2.44
CA ASN A 93 15.52 19.88 -2.07
C ASN A 93 14.02 20.16 -2.23
N HIS A 94 13.36 19.54 -3.22
CA HIS A 94 11.97 19.81 -3.58
C HIS A 94 11.16 18.53 -3.86
N PRO A 95 10.93 17.67 -2.84
CA PRO A 95 10.24 16.39 -3.05
C PRO A 95 8.79 16.56 -3.50
N ARG A 96 8.15 17.71 -3.24
CA ARG A 96 6.70 17.96 -3.47
C ARG A 96 6.21 17.57 -4.86
N ASN A 97 6.96 17.88 -5.92
CA ASN A 97 6.57 17.53 -7.29
C ASN A 97 6.50 16.00 -7.47
N HIS A 98 7.42 15.27 -6.85
CA HIS A 98 7.48 13.82 -6.90
C HIS A 98 6.49 13.14 -5.95
N LEU A 99 6.19 13.76 -4.80
CA LEU A 99 5.16 13.28 -3.86
C LEU A 99 3.77 13.33 -4.48
N ALA A 100 3.51 14.30 -5.36
CA ALA A 100 2.25 14.44 -6.06
C ALA A 100 2.11 13.52 -7.29
N CYS A 101 3.17 12.81 -7.70
CA CYS A 101 3.11 11.92 -8.85
C CYS A 101 2.20 10.71 -8.59
N GLN A 102 1.42 10.36 -9.60
CA GLN A 102 0.60 9.17 -9.61
C GLN A 102 1.13 8.17 -10.63
N ASP A 103 1.08 6.90 -10.24
CA ASP A 103 1.63 5.79 -10.99
C ASP A 103 0.63 5.21 -11.98
N GLY A 104 1.04 5.18 -13.25
CA GLY A 104 0.40 4.44 -14.33
C GLY A 104 -1.08 4.77 -14.61
N PRO A 105 -1.79 3.91 -15.35
CA PRO A 105 -3.19 4.14 -15.72
C PRO A 105 -4.16 4.09 -14.54
N ARG A 106 -3.75 3.49 -13.41
CA ARG A 106 -4.56 3.44 -12.18
C ARG A 106 -4.44 4.70 -11.34
N ARG A 107 -3.50 5.59 -11.68
CA ARG A 107 -3.21 6.82 -10.93
C ARG A 107 -2.95 6.56 -9.44
N LEU A 108 -2.10 5.60 -9.11
CA LEU A 108 -1.79 5.28 -7.70
C LEU A 108 -0.74 6.26 -7.15
N SER A 109 -1.07 7.01 -6.11
CA SER A 109 -0.06 7.84 -5.41
C SER A 109 0.97 6.98 -4.67
N LEU A 110 2.04 7.59 -4.16
CA LEU A 110 3.02 6.90 -3.30
C LEU A 110 2.37 6.24 -2.09
N LEU A 111 1.38 6.89 -1.46
CA LEU A 111 0.64 6.32 -0.34
C LEU A 111 -0.17 5.09 -0.76
N HIS A 112 -0.79 5.11 -1.94
CA HIS A 112 -1.49 3.94 -2.47
C HIS A 112 -0.53 2.78 -2.75
N LEU A 113 0.65 3.07 -3.32
CA LEU A 113 1.67 2.07 -3.57
C LEU A 113 2.16 1.45 -2.26
N ALA A 114 2.42 2.26 -1.23
CA ALA A 114 2.84 1.77 0.08
C ALA A 114 1.80 0.82 0.69
N VAL A 115 0.51 1.17 0.64
CA VAL A 115 -0.59 0.30 1.11
C VAL A 115 -0.70 -0.98 0.29
N LYS A 116 -0.64 -0.86 -1.04
CA LYS A 116 -0.74 -2.00 -1.95
C LYS A 116 0.35 -3.04 -1.65
N HIS A 117 1.56 -2.58 -1.35
CA HIS A 117 2.72 -3.42 -1.06
C HIS A 117 2.92 -3.75 0.43
N GLY A 118 2.01 -3.35 1.32
CA GLY A 118 2.15 -3.63 2.76
C GLY A 118 3.30 -2.88 3.43
N ASN A 119 3.84 -1.83 2.82
CA ASN A 119 5.02 -1.14 3.34
C ASN A 119 4.62 -0.04 4.34
N TYR A 120 4.31 -0.46 5.57
CA TYR A 120 3.96 0.41 6.69
C TYR A 120 5.05 1.46 6.99
N ALA A 121 6.31 1.06 6.95
CA ALA A 121 7.42 1.94 7.32
C ALA A 121 7.60 3.07 6.29
N ALA A 122 7.50 2.76 4.99
CA ALA A 122 7.46 3.78 3.95
C ALA A 122 6.24 4.69 4.10
N LEU A 123 5.07 4.14 4.43
CA LEU A 123 3.86 4.94 4.66
C LEU A 123 4.08 5.96 5.79
N ASP A 124 4.68 5.55 6.90
CA ASP A 124 4.94 6.45 8.03
C ASP A 124 5.91 7.58 7.68
N ILE A 125 6.99 7.27 6.94
CA ILE A 125 7.94 8.28 6.45
C ILE A 125 7.24 9.26 5.50
N LEU A 126 6.46 8.75 4.54
CA LEU A 126 5.77 9.60 3.57
C LEU A 126 4.75 10.53 4.23
N LEU A 127 3.99 10.04 5.20
CA LEU A 127 3.01 10.86 5.94
C LEU A 127 3.68 11.85 6.91
N ALA A 128 4.93 11.63 7.28
CA ALA A 128 5.73 12.61 8.02
C ALA A 128 6.24 13.76 7.14
N GLU A 129 6.35 13.54 5.82
CA GLU A 129 6.99 14.47 4.90
C GLU A 129 6.12 15.71 4.61
N PRO A 130 6.64 16.94 4.82
CA PRO A 130 5.89 18.16 4.54
C PRO A 130 5.42 18.28 3.08
N GLY A 131 4.10 18.39 2.90
CA GLY A 131 3.47 18.53 1.58
C GLY A 131 3.01 17.20 0.97
N MET A 132 3.14 16.08 1.69
CA MET A 132 2.44 14.85 1.30
C MET A 132 0.92 15.07 1.36
N ASN A 133 0.23 14.72 0.26
CA ASN A 133 -1.22 14.84 0.16
C ASN A 133 -1.91 13.50 0.46
N ALA A 134 -2.45 13.36 1.67
CA ALA A 134 -3.20 12.18 2.11
C ALA A 134 -4.59 12.03 1.45
N ASP A 135 -5.15 13.10 0.89
CA ASP A 135 -6.43 13.10 0.17
C ASP A 135 -6.26 12.81 -1.34
N MET A 136 -5.06 12.41 -1.77
CA MET A 136 -4.86 12.06 -3.17
C MET A 136 -5.68 10.84 -3.55
N ARG A 137 -6.42 10.93 -4.68
CA ARG A 137 -7.38 9.92 -5.12
C ARG A 137 -6.94 9.24 -6.41
N ASN A 138 -7.14 7.92 -6.48
CA ASN A 138 -6.88 7.14 -7.69
C ASN A 138 -8.05 7.23 -8.69
N VAL A 139 -7.98 6.50 -9.81
CA VAL A 139 -9.05 6.49 -10.84
C VAL A 139 -10.40 5.97 -10.34
N LYS A 140 -10.43 5.23 -9.23
CA LYS A 140 -11.66 4.75 -8.57
C LYS A 140 -12.17 5.74 -7.50
N ASN A 141 -11.60 6.93 -7.43
CA ASN A 141 -11.89 7.94 -6.41
C ASN A 141 -11.57 7.50 -4.97
N LEU A 142 -10.73 6.49 -4.80
CA LEU A 142 -10.31 5.97 -3.50
C LEU A 142 -9.06 6.70 -3.03
N THR A 143 -8.99 7.00 -1.74
CA THR A 143 -7.76 7.41 -1.05
C THR A 143 -6.90 6.20 -0.67
N ALA A 144 -5.71 6.45 -0.12
CA ALA A 144 -4.87 5.39 0.42
C ALA A 144 -5.54 4.65 1.59
N LEU A 145 -6.30 5.35 2.44
CA LEU A 145 -7.07 4.72 3.52
C LEU A 145 -8.16 3.82 2.95
N ASP A 146 -8.92 4.29 1.96
CA ASP A 146 -9.99 3.51 1.34
C ASP A 146 -9.43 2.21 0.74
N LEU A 147 -8.25 2.28 0.13
CA LEU A 147 -7.54 1.10 -0.37
C LEU A 147 -7.12 0.16 0.78
N CYS A 148 -6.70 0.71 1.92
CA CYS A 148 -6.32 -0.07 3.10
C CYS A 148 -7.53 -0.78 3.74
N LEU A 149 -8.68 -0.12 3.79
CA LEU A 149 -9.94 -0.71 4.28
C LEU A 149 -10.45 -1.79 3.32
N THR A 150 -10.35 -1.54 2.01
CA THR A 150 -10.68 -2.54 0.99
C THR A 150 -9.77 -3.76 1.13
N ARG A 151 -8.47 -3.52 1.35
CA ARG A 151 -7.50 -4.58 1.64
C ARG A 151 -7.96 -5.35 2.87
N TRP A 152 -8.26 -4.70 3.98
CA TRP A 152 -8.64 -5.32 5.26
C TRP A 152 -9.96 -6.10 5.23
N GLN A 153 -10.96 -5.60 4.50
CA GLN A 153 -12.26 -6.25 4.31
C GLN A 153 -12.13 -7.57 3.52
N ASP A 154 -11.21 -7.64 2.57
CA ASP A 154 -11.11 -8.70 1.57
C ASP A 154 -10.14 -9.83 1.98
N SER A 155 -10.25 -10.33 3.22
CA SER A 155 -9.41 -11.43 3.75
C SER A 155 -9.60 -12.77 3.02
N ILE A 156 -10.56 -12.86 2.08
CA ILE A 156 -10.85 -14.04 1.24
C ILE A 156 -10.35 -13.86 -0.21
N ARG A 157 -9.63 -12.77 -0.52
CA ARG A 157 -8.86 -12.71 -1.76
C ARG A 157 -7.38 -12.91 -1.48
N ASP A 158 -6.96 -14.17 -1.62
CA ASP A 158 -5.59 -14.69 -1.77
C ASP A 158 -4.79 -14.07 -2.94
N GLY A 159 -5.15 -12.85 -3.36
CA GLY A 159 -4.61 -12.14 -4.50
C GLY A 159 -3.60 -11.05 -4.14
N SER A 160 -3.39 -10.71 -2.86
CA SER A 160 -2.35 -9.74 -2.51
C SER A 160 -0.97 -10.33 -2.76
N ASP A 161 -0.09 -9.53 -3.35
CA ASP A 161 1.23 -10.01 -3.78
C ASP A 161 2.04 -10.51 -2.59
N ASP A 162 2.00 -9.80 -1.45
CA ASP A 162 2.73 -10.15 -0.23
C ASP A 162 2.25 -11.46 0.42
N TYR A 163 0.94 -11.73 0.44
CA TYR A 163 0.41 -13.02 0.90
C TYR A 163 0.85 -14.17 -0.02
N ARG A 164 0.72 -14.00 -1.35
CA ARG A 164 1.14 -15.01 -2.32
C ARG A 164 2.65 -15.27 -2.28
N LEU A 165 3.44 -14.22 -2.06
CA LEU A 165 4.89 -14.33 -1.94
C LEU A 165 5.29 -15.03 -0.64
N ALA A 166 4.59 -14.79 0.46
CA ALA A 166 4.76 -15.54 1.71
C ALA A 166 4.51 -17.05 1.51
N LEU A 167 3.40 -17.41 0.85
CA LEU A 167 3.10 -18.80 0.50
C LEU A 167 4.19 -19.41 -0.40
N LYS A 168 4.65 -18.67 -1.42
CA LYS A 168 5.75 -19.10 -2.30
C LYS A 168 7.07 -19.30 -1.56
N ALA A 169 7.29 -18.56 -0.48
CA ALA A 169 8.44 -18.71 0.41
C ALA A 169 8.29 -19.89 1.39
N GLY A 170 7.18 -20.65 1.33
CA GLY A 170 6.93 -21.80 2.20
C GLY A 170 6.35 -21.45 3.57
N ILE A 171 5.89 -20.21 3.77
CA ILE A 171 5.17 -19.81 4.98
C ILE A 171 3.78 -20.47 4.95
N SER A 172 3.33 -21.02 6.07
CA SER A 172 2.00 -21.62 6.16
C SER A 172 0.91 -20.59 5.91
N GLU A 173 -0.23 -21.02 5.36
CA GLU A 173 -1.38 -20.14 5.10
C GLU A 173 -1.80 -19.34 6.33
N ALA A 174 -1.91 -20.00 7.49
CA ALA A 174 -2.27 -19.34 8.75
C ALA A 174 -1.27 -18.23 9.14
N ALA A 175 0.04 -18.49 9.01
CA ALA A 175 1.07 -17.51 9.34
C ALA A 175 1.13 -16.37 8.31
N ALA A 176 0.96 -16.67 7.03
CA ALA A 176 0.89 -15.68 5.96
C ALA A 176 -0.32 -14.75 6.15
N ARG A 177 -1.49 -15.31 6.50
CA ARG A 177 -2.70 -14.55 6.81
C ARG A 177 -2.48 -13.66 8.04
N ALA A 178 -1.96 -14.21 9.13
CA ALA A 178 -1.67 -13.44 10.34
C ALA A 178 -0.70 -12.27 10.08
N GLY A 179 0.38 -12.51 9.31
CA GLY A 179 1.33 -11.45 8.94
C GLY A 179 0.72 -10.37 8.05
N TRP A 180 -0.10 -10.77 7.08
CA TRP A 180 -0.83 -9.84 6.22
C TRP A 180 -1.84 -9.00 7.00
N GLU A 181 -2.57 -9.62 7.94
CA GLU A 181 -3.51 -8.91 8.80
C GLU A 181 -2.80 -7.91 9.70
N ALA A 182 -1.74 -8.34 10.40
CA ALA A 182 -0.93 -7.46 11.24
C ALA A 182 -0.35 -6.28 10.45
N THR A 183 0.11 -6.52 9.21
CA THR A 183 0.60 -5.47 8.32
C THR A 183 -0.51 -4.47 7.97
N THR A 184 -1.71 -4.97 7.69
CA THR A 184 -2.86 -4.14 7.32
C THR A 184 -3.35 -3.32 8.51
N GLU A 185 -3.40 -3.89 9.71
CA GLU A 185 -3.68 -3.12 10.95
C GLU A 185 -2.64 -2.02 11.16
N GLY A 186 -1.36 -2.34 11.03
CA GLY A 186 -0.29 -1.35 11.17
C GLY A 186 -0.44 -0.19 10.18
N LEU A 187 -0.79 -0.46 8.92
CA LEU A 187 -1.09 0.58 7.93
C LEU A 187 -2.25 1.48 8.39
N ILE A 188 -3.33 0.89 8.90
CA ILE A 188 -4.52 1.62 9.37
C ILE A 188 -4.17 2.50 10.58
N GLU A 189 -3.49 1.95 11.58
CA GLU A 189 -3.02 2.69 12.76
C GLU A 189 -2.07 3.83 12.37
N CYS A 190 -1.20 3.62 11.38
CA CYS A 190 -0.34 4.66 10.82
C CYS A 190 -1.16 5.85 10.32
N MET A 191 -2.17 5.55 9.49
CA MET A 191 -3.01 6.57 8.88
C MET A 191 -3.85 7.31 9.90
N GLU A 192 -4.37 6.60 10.91
CA GLU A 192 -5.09 7.21 12.03
C GLU A 192 -4.17 8.15 12.82
N ARG A 193 -3.01 7.65 13.27
CA ARG A 193 -2.02 8.42 14.04
C ARG A 193 -1.52 9.66 13.29
N ARG A 194 -1.35 9.57 11.96
CA ARG A 194 -0.92 10.68 11.10
C ARG A 194 -2.07 11.58 10.65
N GLY A 195 -3.31 11.29 11.05
CA GLY A 195 -4.50 12.05 10.66
C GLY A 195 -4.85 11.93 9.17
N ALA A 196 -4.34 10.93 8.47
CA ALA A 196 -4.69 10.63 7.08
C ALA A 196 -6.07 9.96 6.98
N SER A 197 -6.53 9.33 8.05
CA SER A 197 -7.83 8.64 8.11
C SER A 197 -9.04 9.54 7.88
N ARG A 198 -8.95 10.85 8.17
CA ARG A 198 -10.05 11.81 7.96
C ARG A 198 -10.45 11.99 6.49
N TYR A 199 -9.55 11.67 5.55
CA TYR A 199 -9.76 11.88 4.12
C TYR A 199 -10.45 10.70 3.43
N GLY A 200 -10.58 9.56 4.11
CA GLY A 200 -11.28 8.38 3.57
C GLY A 200 -12.74 8.66 3.22
N ASN A 201 -13.17 8.17 2.06
CA ASN A 201 -14.58 8.18 1.66
C ASN A 201 -15.38 7.12 2.40
N ILE A 202 -14.77 5.96 2.61
CA ILE A 202 -15.45 4.84 3.22
C ILE A 202 -15.52 5.12 4.72
N LYS A 203 -16.73 5.40 5.22
CA LYS A 203 -16.97 5.69 6.64
C LYS A 203 -17.31 4.46 7.45
N THR A 204 -17.73 3.38 6.79
CA THR A 204 -18.04 2.11 7.44
C THR A 204 -17.65 0.97 6.52
N VAL A 205 -16.88 0.01 7.05
CA VAL A 205 -16.64 -1.30 6.42
C VAL A 205 -16.88 -2.39 7.45
N PHE A 206 -17.05 -3.62 7.00
CA PHE A 206 -17.01 -4.78 7.88
C PHE A 206 -15.78 -5.62 7.54
N LYS A 207 -15.18 -6.24 8.56
CA LYS A 207 -14.18 -7.30 8.41
C LYS A 207 -14.85 -8.61 8.80
N ARG A 208 -14.71 -9.63 7.97
CA ARG A 208 -15.08 -10.99 8.34
C ARG A 208 -13.94 -11.61 9.16
N LEU A 209 -14.23 -12.03 10.39
CA LEU A 209 -13.27 -12.68 11.30
C LEU A 209 -13.35 -14.21 11.16
N SER A 210 -14.55 -14.74 10.99
CA SER A 210 -14.81 -16.16 10.74
C SER A 210 -16.07 -16.33 9.87
N HIS A 211 -16.53 -17.56 9.66
CA HIS A 211 -17.79 -17.79 8.92
C HIS A 211 -19.00 -17.16 9.63
N PHE A 212 -18.94 -17.02 10.96
CA PHE A 212 -20.04 -16.53 11.79
C PHE A 212 -19.76 -15.18 12.45
N GLU A 213 -18.51 -14.71 12.44
CA GLU A 213 -18.11 -13.49 13.13
C GLU A 213 -17.69 -12.41 12.16
N MET A 214 -18.20 -11.21 12.41
CA MET A 214 -17.82 -9.99 11.71
C MET A 214 -17.50 -8.89 12.71
N MET A 215 -16.80 -7.88 12.23
CA MET A 215 -16.48 -6.67 12.97
C MET A 215 -16.80 -5.47 12.10
N TRP A 216 -17.58 -4.54 12.63
CA TRP A 216 -17.77 -3.23 12.03
C TRP A 216 -16.57 -2.35 12.30
N ILE A 217 -16.18 -1.61 11.28
CA ILE A 217 -15.12 -0.62 11.35
C ILE A 217 -15.75 0.70 10.95
N ARG A 218 -15.80 1.64 11.88
CA ARG A 218 -16.40 2.95 11.68
C ARG A 218 -15.33 4.02 11.79
N ILE A 219 -15.35 4.95 10.85
CA ILE A 219 -14.42 6.09 10.85
C ILE A 219 -15.22 7.34 11.20
N SER A 220 -14.91 7.90 12.37
CA SER A 220 -15.51 9.15 12.83
C SER A 220 -15.12 10.34 11.93
N GLY A 221 -15.84 11.46 12.06
CA GLY A 221 -15.49 12.69 11.34
C GLY A 221 -14.08 13.22 11.65
N GLU A 222 -13.55 12.93 12.84
CA GLU A 222 -12.17 13.27 13.25
C GLU A 222 -11.12 12.30 12.68
N GLY A 223 -11.54 11.24 12.00
CA GLY A 223 -10.65 10.19 11.49
C GLY A 223 -10.31 9.10 12.50
N ARG A 224 -10.91 9.09 13.69
CA ARG A 224 -10.72 7.96 14.62
C ARG A 224 -11.42 6.70 14.11
N ILE A 225 -10.77 5.55 14.28
CA ILE A 225 -11.22 4.26 13.78
C ILE A 225 -11.74 3.42 14.95
N GLN A 226 -13.05 3.19 14.94
CA GLN A 226 -13.74 2.37 15.93
C GLN A 226 -13.96 0.96 15.38
N ARG A 227 -13.77 -0.03 16.24
CA ARG A 227 -13.93 -1.45 15.94
C ARG A 227 -15.03 -1.99 16.84
N ASP A 228 -16.19 -2.25 16.27
CA ASP A 228 -17.36 -2.74 17.00
C ASP A 228 -17.62 -4.21 16.61
N GLY A 229 -17.86 -5.07 17.61
CA GLY A 229 -18.30 -6.44 17.33
C GLY A 229 -19.63 -6.44 16.55
N PHE A 230 -19.76 -7.34 15.59
CA PHE A 230 -21.05 -7.55 14.92
C PHE A 230 -21.94 -8.42 15.80
N ASP A 231 -23.02 -7.84 16.33
CA ASP A 231 -24.11 -8.61 16.93
C ASP A 231 -25.25 -8.75 15.89
N PRO A 232 -25.42 -9.94 15.26
CA PRO A 232 -26.50 -10.17 14.31
C PRO A 232 -27.89 -10.01 14.93
N THR A 233 -28.01 -10.19 16.26
CA THR A 233 -29.29 -10.14 16.98
C THR A 233 -29.68 -8.73 17.41
N GLY A 234 -28.71 -7.82 17.44
CA GLY A 234 -28.85 -6.44 17.93
C GLY A 234 -29.15 -5.40 16.85
N ILE A 235 -29.50 -5.78 15.62
CA ILE A 235 -29.85 -4.82 14.54
C ILE A 235 -31.21 -4.19 14.86
N GLN A 236 -31.23 -3.21 15.77
CA GLN A 236 -32.34 -2.27 15.88
C GLN A 236 -32.36 -1.41 14.63
N SER A 237 -33.53 -1.29 14.00
CA SER A 237 -33.77 -0.65 12.71
C SER A 237 -33.36 0.83 12.64
N ASP A 238 -32.97 1.47 13.74
CA ASP A 238 -32.97 2.93 13.82
C ASP A 238 -31.56 3.55 13.72
N VAL A 239 -30.51 2.72 13.71
CA VAL A 239 -29.11 3.20 13.70
C VAL A 239 -28.55 3.37 12.27
N PHE A 240 -29.15 2.70 11.29
CA PHE A 240 -28.64 2.67 9.92
C PHE A 240 -29.47 3.56 8.99
N SER A 241 -28.80 4.36 8.17
CA SER A 241 -29.45 4.98 7.02
C SER A 241 -30.00 3.90 6.08
N SER A 242 -30.98 4.25 5.24
CA SER A 242 -31.58 3.30 4.28
C SER A 242 -30.56 2.65 3.33
N ALA A 243 -29.47 3.35 3.02
CA ALA A 243 -28.36 2.80 2.23
C ALA A 243 -27.56 1.74 3.00
N GLU A 244 -27.21 2.03 4.26
CA GLU A 244 -26.47 1.09 5.12
C GLU A 244 -27.31 -0.14 5.48
N LYS A 245 -28.64 0.01 5.58
CA LYS A 245 -29.55 -1.14 5.73
C LYS A 245 -29.50 -2.07 4.54
N ASN A 246 -29.42 -1.55 3.31
CA ASN A 246 -29.32 -2.37 2.11
C ASN A 246 -27.98 -3.10 2.01
N ASP A 247 -26.88 -2.43 2.39
CA ASP A 247 -25.56 -3.06 2.41
C ASP A 247 -25.45 -4.11 3.53
N THR A 248 -26.05 -3.84 4.70
CA THR A 248 -26.13 -4.80 5.82
C THR A 248 -27.01 -6.00 5.47
N ALA A 249 -28.19 -5.76 4.89
CA ALA A 249 -29.09 -6.82 4.43
C ALA A 249 -28.47 -7.67 3.32
N ARG A 250 -27.69 -7.07 2.40
CA ARG A 250 -26.90 -7.79 1.41
C ARG A 250 -25.74 -8.57 2.02
N ALA A 251 -25.03 -8.01 3.00
CA ALA A 251 -23.96 -8.71 3.71
C ALA A 251 -24.51 -9.93 4.47
N ILE A 252 -25.69 -9.80 5.08
CA ILE A 252 -26.42 -10.90 5.73
C ILE A 252 -26.90 -11.93 4.71
N ALA A 253 -27.51 -11.50 3.59
CA ALA A 253 -27.94 -12.42 2.53
C ALA A 253 -26.77 -13.22 1.91
N ASN A 254 -25.59 -12.59 1.78
CA ASN A 254 -24.35 -13.24 1.32
C ASN A 254 -23.67 -14.12 2.39
N LEU A 255 -24.13 -14.08 3.65
CA LEU A 255 -23.72 -15.02 4.69
C LEU A 255 -24.60 -16.27 4.67
N GLU A 256 -25.89 -16.13 4.36
CA GLU A 256 -26.84 -17.25 4.30
C GLU A 256 -26.73 -18.07 3.00
N VAL A 257 -26.38 -17.42 1.89
CA VAL A 257 -26.13 -18.07 0.61
C VAL A 257 -24.62 -18.21 0.48
N GLY A 258 -24.08 -19.43 0.59
CA GLY A 258 -22.64 -19.71 0.53
C GLY A 258 -21.92 -19.37 -0.79
N ASP A 259 -22.48 -18.50 -1.63
CA ASP A 259 -21.94 -18.08 -2.92
C ASP A 259 -21.71 -16.56 -2.98
N CYS A 260 -20.44 -16.21 -3.13
CA CYS A 260 -19.94 -14.87 -3.37
C CYS A 260 -20.49 -14.28 -4.67
N LEU A 261 -21.39 -13.30 -4.60
CA LEU A 261 -21.66 -12.41 -5.73
C LEU A 261 -21.18 -10.97 -5.46
N PHE A 262 -20.49 -10.49 -6.49
CA PHE A 262 -19.70 -9.27 -6.60
C PHE A 262 -20.55 -8.01 -6.65
N PHE A 263 -20.01 -6.90 -6.16
CA PHE A 263 -20.32 -5.57 -6.70
C PHE A 263 -19.07 -4.93 -7.33
N SER A 264 -19.18 -4.63 -8.61
CA SER A 264 -18.52 -3.48 -9.21
C SER A 264 -19.62 -2.52 -9.67
N ARG A 265 -19.53 -1.29 -9.14
CA ARG A 265 -20.47 -0.16 -9.20
C ARG A 265 -21.61 -0.21 -8.21
#